data_AF-A0A497QK95-F1
#
_entry.id   AF-A0A497QK95-F1
#
_cell.length_a   1.000
_cell.length_b   1.000
_cell.length_c   1.000
_cell.angle_alpha   90.00
_cell.angle_beta   90.00
_cell.angle_gamma   90.00
#
_symmetry.space_group_name_H-M   'P 1'
#
loop_
_entity.id
_entity.type
_entity.pdbx_description
1 polymer ?
#
loop_
_entity_poly.entity_id
_entity_poly.type
_entity_poly.pdbx_seq_one_letter_code
_entity_poly.pdbx_strand_id
1 'polypeptide(L)'
;MNDNHTTNDMRLKEFNDDGLRKIAKEIVLQRFFLVLHALIYCFVNLLLFVINYLTDQTYPWFLWALIGWGIVILTHVFYYILYKKGIVHIATLILLYHVWAYVILNLFILFIDFFTATPRWSFMVWFWYPFGAWSGILIIHMIMYFYTIPSQETSDELNWIERKVEKELKKLQKVQRDHHPPEDRQI
;
A
#
# COMPACT_ATOMS: atom_id res chain seq x y z
N MET A 1 22.76 10.61 -45.97
CA MET A 1 21.54 9.78 -46.13
C MET A 1 21.79 8.38 -45.55
N ASN A 2 22.23 8.30 -44.29
CA ASN A 2 22.11 7.11 -43.43
C ASN A 2 22.27 7.45 -41.92
N ASP A 3 22.02 8.71 -41.57
CA ASP A 3 22.39 9.36 -40.30
C ASP A 3 21.16 9.54 -39.40
N ASN A 4 19.99 9.78 -40.00
CA ASN A 4 18.75 10.09 -39.28
C ASN A 4 18.12 8.84 -38.63
N HIS A 5 18.29 7.65 -39.23
CA HIS A 5 17.73 6.41 -38.70
C HIS A 5 18.48 5.93 -37.45
N THR A 6 19.81 6.02 -37.46
CA THR A 6 20.69 5.63 -36.33
C THR A 6 20.52 6.57 -35.14
N THR A 7 20.30 7.86 -35.39
CA THR A 7 20.09 8.88 -34.35
C THR A 7 18.74 8.72 -33.66
N ASN A 8 17.68 8.39 -34.41
CA ASN A 8 16.35 8.11 -33.84
C ASN A 8 16.32 6.81 -33.02
N ASP A 9 16.99 5.74 -33.47
CA ASP A 9 17.10 4.48 -32.73
C ASP A 9 17.86 4.66 -31.39
N MET A 10 19.00 5.37 -31.42
CA MET A 10 19.75 5.69 -30.21
C MET A 10 18.93 6.52 -29.20
N ARG A 11 18.11 7.47 -29.68
CA ARG A 11 17.25 8.29 -28.82
C ARG A 11 16.06 7.53 -28.23
N LEU A 12 15.39 6.67 -29.02
CA LEU A 12 14.30 5.84 -28.52
C LEU A 12 14.79 4.87 -27.44
N LYS A 13 15.99 4.33 -27.62
CA LYS A 13 16.66 3.47 -26.64
C LYS A 13 16.99 4.23 -25.34
N GLU A 14 17.55 5.43 -25.43
CA GLU A 14 17.87 6.28 -24.25
C GLU A 14 16.63 6.61 -23.42
N PHE A 15 15.52 7.01 -24.04
CA PHE A 15 14.26 7.29 -23.33
C PHE A 15 13.62 6.03 -22.73
N ASN A 16 13.68 4.90 -23.43
CA ASN A 16 13.20 3.63 -22.91
C ASN A 16 14.04 3.20 -21.69
N ASP A 17 15.37 3.28 -21.79
CA ASP A 17 16.29 2.98 -20.71
C ASP A 17 16.06 3.89 -19.49
N ASP A 18 15.75 5.17 -19.70
CA ASP A 18 15.39 6.10 -18.62
C ASP A 18 14.07 5.75 -17.93
N GLY A 19 13.05 5.33 -18.70
CA GLY A 19 11.77 4.86 -18.17
C GLY A 19 11.92 3.57 -17.36
N LEU A 20 12.62 2.58 -17.92
CA LEU A 20 12.98 1.32 -17.25
C LEU A 20 13.80 1.59 -15.98
N ARG A 21 14.75 2.52 -16.04
CA ARG A 21 15.60 2.90 -14.90
C ARG A 21 14.80 3.60 -13.81
N LYS A 22 13.80 4.41 -14.14
CA LYS A 22 12.88 5.02 -13.16
C LYS A 22 12.05 3.95 -12.44
N ILE A 23 11.43 3.04 -13.18
CA ILE A 23 10.65 1.93 -12.59
C ILE A 23 11.54 1.05 -11.71
N ALA A 24 12.75 0.70 -12.19
CA ALA A 24 13.72 -0.05 -11.40
C ALA A 24 14.12 0.70 -10.13
N LYS A 25 14.33 2.02 -10.20
CA LYS A 25 14.64 2.87 -9.04
C LYS A 25 13.50 2.90 -8.03
N GLU A 26 12.25 3.02 -8.47
CA GLU A 26 11.07 3.00 -7.60
C GLU A 26 10.93 1.67 -6.86
N ILE A 27 11.10 0.54 -7.55
CA ILE A 27 11.06 -0.79 -6.93
C ILE A 27 12.17 -0.93 -5.87
N VAL A 28 13.39 -0.49 -6.19
CA VAL A 28 14.53 -0.53 -5.25
C VAL A 28 14.27 0.38 -4.04
N LEU A 29 13.73 1.58 -4.25
CA LEU A 29 13.37 2.50 -3.18
C LEU A 29 12.29 1.91 -2.27
N GLN A 30 11.21 1.38 -2.82
CA GLN A 30 10.14 0.75 -2.02
C GLN A 30 10.68 -0.41 -1.18
N ARG A 31 11.53 -1.26 -1.77
CA ARG A 31 12.18 -2.35 -1.03
C ARG A 31 13.10 -1.81 0.06
N PHE A 32 13.88 -0.77 -0.23
CA PHE A 32 14.77 -0.13 0.73
C PHE A 32 13.97 0.45 1.91
N PHE A 33 12.89 1.18 1.66
CA PHE A 33 12.03 1.71 2.72
C PHE A 33 11.44 0.60 3.59
N LEU A 34 10.96 -0.50 3.00
CA LEU A 34 10.40 -1.62 3.76
C LEU A 34 11.46 -2.29 4.64
N VAL A 35 12.66 -2.53 4.11
CA VAL A 35 13.78 -3.11 4.88
C VAL A 35 14.22 -2.17 6.00
N LEU A 36 14.32 -0.87 5.72
CA LEU A 36 14.71 0.13 6.71
C LEU A 36 13.71 0.18 7.88
N HIS A 37 12.41 0.20 7.60
CA HIS A 37 11.38 0.18 8.63
C HIS A 37 11.42 -1.11 9.47
N ALA A 38 11.62 -2.27 8.83
CA ALA A 38 11.76 -3.53 9.54
C ALA A 38 13.01 -3.55 10.44
N LEU A 39 14.15 -3.03 9.97
CA LEU A 39 15.37 -2.95 10.77
C LEU A 39 15.22 -2.01 11.96
N ILE A 40 14.68 -0.80 11.75
CA ILE A 40 14.44 0.17 12.82
C ILE A 40 13.46 -0.43 13.84
N TYR A 41 12.40 -1.08 13.38
CA TYR A 41 11.45 -1.75 14.25
C TYR A 41 12.12 -2.83 15.11
N CYS A 42 12.93 -3.72 14.52
CA CYS A 42 13.63 -4.75 15.28
C CYS A 42 14.60 -4.13 16.29
N PHE A 43 15.36 -3.11 15.88
CA PHE A 43 16.33 -2.45 16.74
C PHE A 43 15.68 -1.72 17.92
N VAL A 44 14.66 -0.90 17.64
CA VAL A 44 13.93 -0.15 18.67
C VAL A 44 13.22 -1.10 19.63
N ASN A 45 12.54 -2.14 19.14
CA ASN A 45 11.86 -3.09 20.03
C ASN A 45 12.82 -3.91 20.87
N LEU A 46 13.98 -4.29 20.33
CA LEU A 46 15.03 -4.94 21.13
C LEU A 46 15.53 -4.01 22.23
N LEU A 47 15.74 -2.73 21.91
CA LEU A 47 16.13 -1.73 22.90
C LEU A 47 15.05 -1.55 23.99
N LEU A 48 13.79 -1.41 23.60
CA LEU A 48 12.67 -1.27 24.56
C LEU A 48 12.50 -2.51 25.43
N PHE A 49 12.71 -3.71 24.87
CA PHE A 49 12.75 -4.95 25.64
C PHE A 49 13.85 -4.91 26.71
N VAL A 50 15.07 -4.53 26.33
CA VAL A 50 16.19 -4.40 27.27
C VAL A 50 15.90 -3.35 28.35
N ILE A 51 15.36 -2.19 27.97
CA ILE A 51 15.00 -1.13 28.94
C ILE A 51 13.93 -1.66 29.91
N ASN A 52 12.89 -2.32 29.41
CA ASN A 52 11.85 -2.88 30.26
C ASN A 52 12.42 -3.93 31.21
N TYR A 53 13.24 -4.86 30.72
CA TYR A 53 13.89 -5.89 31.54
C TYR A 53 14.77 -5.31 32.66
N LEU A 54 15.42 -4.17 32.41
CA LEU A 54 16.27 -3.48 33.38
C LEU A 54 15.51 -2.54 34.33
N THR A 55 14.35 -2.03 33.94
CA THR A 55 13.60 -1.04 34.72
C THR A 55 12.46 -1.66 35.54
N ASP A 56 11.65 -2.53 34.93
CA ASP A 56 10.49 -3.15 35.58
C ASP A 56 10.12 -4.48 34.89
N GLN A 57 10.39 -5.59 35.59
CA GLN A 57 10.09 -6.94 35.12
C GLN A 57 8.65 -7.38 35.43
N THR A 58 7.91 -6.61 36.24
CA THR A 58 6.55 -6.99 36.67
C THR A 58 5.52 -6.67 35.60
N TYR A 59 5.78 -5.66 34.78
CA TYR A 59 4.90 -5.24 33.71
C TYR A 59 5.65 -5.08 32.39
N PRO A 60 5.43 -5.96 31.39
CA PRO A 60 6.16 -5.94 30.13
C PRO A 60 5.66 -4.84 29.19
N TRP A 61 5.89 -3.57 29.54
CA TRP A 61 5.35 -2.43 28.80
C TRP A 61 5.87 -2.34 27.35
N PHE A 62 7.03 -2.94 27.05
CA PHE A 62 7.59 -2.97 25.68
C PHE A 62 6.65 -3.66 24.67
N LEU A 63 5.77 -4.56 25.13
CA LEU A 63 4.80 -5.24 24.26
C LEU A 63 3.82 -4.28 23.59
N TRP A 64 3.51 -3.13 24.22
CA TRP A 64 2.65 -2.11 23.63
C TRP A 64 3.27 -1.52 22.36
N ALA A 65 4.56 -1.20 22.41
CA ALA A 65 5.29 -0.73 21.23
C ALA A 65 5.44 -1.84 20.19
N LEU A 66 5.76 -3.07 20.64
CA LEU A 66 5.95 -4.22 19.75
C LEU A 66 4.71 -4.54 18.94
N ILE A 67 3.56 -4.67 19.59
CA ILE A 67 2.29 -5.01 18.93
C ILE A 67 1.75 -3.80 18.16
N GLY A 68 1.75 -2.61 18.76
CA GLY A 68 1.24 -1.40 18.11
C GLY A 68 1.98 -1.06 16.82
N TRP A 69 3.32 -1.12 16.82
CA TRP A 69 4.12 -0.86 15.62
C TRP A 69 4.19 -2.09 14.70
N GLY A 70 4.09 -3.30 15.25
CA GLY A 70 4.07 -4.54 14.47
C GLY A 70 2.89 -4.58 13.49
N ILE A 71 1.74 -4.05 13.91
CA ILE A 71 0.55 -3.86 13.08
C ILE A 71 0.85 -2.99 11.84
N VAL A 72 1.66 -1.93 11.99
CA VAL A 72 2.03 -1.03 10.88
C VAL A 72 2.86 -1.77 9.83
N ILE A 73 3.84 -2.56 10.27
CA ILE A 73 4.65 -3.39 9.37
C ILE A 73 3.82 -4.45 8.69
N LEU A 74 2.97 -5.15 9.44
CA LEU A 74 2.11 -6.20 8.90
C LEU A 74 1.21 -5.63 7.80
N THR A 75 0.70 -4.42 8.02
CA THR A 75 -0.08 -3.66 7.06
C THR A 75 0.74 -3.26 5.82
N HIS A 76 1.99 -2.83 5.97
CA HIS A 76 2.88 -2.55 4.84
C HIS A 76 3.16 -3.80 3.99
N VAL A 77 3.40 -4.94 4.62
CA VAL A 77 3.61 -6.22 3.93
C VAL A 77 2.35 -6.64 3.19
N PHE A 78 1.17 -6.50 3.81
CA PHE A 78 -0.11 -6.77 3.17
C PHE A 78 -0.30 -5.90 1.92
N TYR A 79 -0.07 -4.59 2.00
CA TYR A 79 -0.12 -3.69 0.85
C TYR A 79 0.84 -4.11 -0.27
N TYR A 80 2.09 -4.43 0.07
CA TYR A 80 3.10 -4.85 -0.89
C TYR A 80 2.71 -6.15 -1.61
N ILE A 81 2.12 -7.12 -0.89
CA ILE A 81 1.65 -8.38 -1.49
C ILE A 81 0.48 -8.12 -2.45
N LEU A 82 -0.48 -7.28 -2.08
CA LEU A 82 -1.61 -6.95 -2.96
C LEU A 82 -1.14 -6.25 -4.24
N TYR A 83 -0.20 -5.31 -4.12
CA TYR A 83 0.42 -4.64 -5.26
C TYR A 83 1.12 -5.65 -6.19
N LYS A 84 1.93 -6.56 -5.64
CA LYS A 84 2.64 -7.58 -6.44
C LYS A 84 1.69 -8.57 -7.14
N LYS A 85 0.55 -8.89 -6.53
CA LYS A 85 -0.46 -9.79 -7.12
C LYS A 85 -1.25 -9.14 -8.26
N GLY A 86 -1.10 -7.83 -8.50
CA GLY A 86 -1.76 -7.15 -9.62
C GLY A 86 -3.28 -7.12 -9.49
N ILE A 87 -3.81 -7.12 -8.26
CA ILE A 87 -5.25 -7.01 -8.04
C ILE A 87 -5.67 -5.58 -8.42
N VAL A 88 -6.22 -5.44 -9.62
CA VAL A 88 -6.68 -4.16 -10.18
C VAL A 88 -8.14 -3.84 -9.88
N HIS A 89 -8.90 -4.80 -9.32
CA HIS A 89 -10.29 -4.57 -8.95
C HIS A 89 -10.39 -3.72 -7.69
N ILE A 90 -10.75 -2.44 -7.86
CA ILE A 90 -10.81 -1.46 -6.77
C ILE A 90 -11.87 -1.85 -5.73
N ALA A 91 -13.03 -2.38 -6.13
CA ALA A 91 -14.02 -2.93 -5.19
C ALA A 91 -13.46 -4.09 -4.32
N THR A 92 -12.64 -4.96 -4.92
CA THR A 92 -11.98 -6.06 -4.20
C THR A 92 -10.90 -5.52 -3.26
N LEU A 93 -10.14 -4.51 -3.68
CA LEU A 93 -9.15 -3.85 -2.82
C LEU A 93 -9.81 -3.19 -1.61
N ILE A 94 -10.88 -2.42 -1.83
CA ILE A 94 -11.63 -1.75 -0.75
C ILE A 94 -12.14 -2.80 0.25
N LEU A 95 -12.73 -3.89 -0.24
CA LEU A 95 -13.20 -4.98 0.62
C LEU A 95 -12.05 -5.62 1.42
N LEU A 96 -10.94 -5.95 0.75
CA LEU A 96 -9.77 -6.56 1.39
C LEU A 96 -9.16 -5.64 2.46
N TYR A 97 -9.10 -4.32 2.22
CA TYR A 97 -8.63 -3.37 3.23
C TYR A 97 -9.56 -3.26 4.42
N HIS A 98 -10.88 -3.25 4.22
CA HIS A 98 -11.83 -3.20 5.32
C HIS A 98 -11.80 -4.48 6.15
N VAL A 99 -11.73 -5.66 5.51
CA VAL A 99 -11.57 -6.94 6.20
C VAL A 99 -10.26 -7.00 6.98
N TRP A 100 -9.16 -6.57 6.35
CA TRP A 100 -7.84 -6.53 7.00
C TRP A 100 -7.81 -5.61 8.21
N ALA A 101 -8.29 -4.36 8.05
CA ALA A 101 -8.37 -3.38 9.13
C ALA A 101 -9.28 -3.88 10.26
N TYR A 102 -10.42 -4.48 9.92
CA TYR A 102 -11.32 -5.07 10.90
C TYR A 102 -10.63 -6.14 11.74
N VAL A 103 -9.93 -7.09 11.11
CA VAL A 103 -9.21 -8.16 11.83
C VAL A 103 -8.14 -7.57 12.74
N ILE A 104 -7.30 -6.66 12.22
CA ILE A 104 -6.22 -6.05 12.98
C ILE A 104 -6.73 -5.25 14.18
N LEU A 105 -7.75 -4.40 13.98
CA LEU A 105 -8.28 -3.57 15.05
C LEU A 105 -8.89 -4.42 16.15
N ASN A 106 -9.65 -5.47 15.80
CA ASN A 106 -10.23 -6.37 16.79
C ASN A 106 -9.17 -7.15 17.56
N LEU A 107 -8.13 -7.65 16.89
CA LEU A 107 -7.00 -8.30 17.56
C LEU A 107 -6.26 -7.33 18.51
N PHE A 108 -6.09 -6.07 18.10
CA PHE A 108 -5.43 -5.07 18.93
C PHE A 108 -6.29 -4.68 20.13
N ILE A 109 -7.61 -4.53 19.98
CA ILE A 109 -8.48 -4.24 21.12
C ILE A 109 -8.52 -5.44 22.09
N LEU A 110 -8.50 -6.68 21.60
CA LEU A 110 -8.35 -7.86 22.47
C LEU A 110 -7.02 -7.86 23.23
N PHE A 111 -5.92 -7.44 22.57
CA PHE A 111 -4.64 -7.25 23.25
C PHE A 111 -4.72 -6.19 24.35
N ILE A 112 -5.35 -5.03 24.06
CA ILE A 112 -5.57 -3.96 25.06
C ILE A 112 -6.36 -4.50 26.24
N ASP A 113 -7.47 -5.20 25.98
CA ASP A 113 -8.33 -5.78 27.01
C ASP A 113 -7.56 -6.77 27.88
N PHE A 114 -6.80 -7.68 27.27
CA PHE A 114 -5.95 -8.64 28.00
C PHE A 114 -4.93 -7.95 28.93
N PHE A 115 -4.30 -6.86 28.48
CA PHE A 115 -3.29 -6.14 29.28
C PHE A 115 -3.88 -5.15 30.29
N THR A 116 -5.13 -4.73 30.10
CA THR A 116 -5.79 -3.69 30.91
C THR A 116 -6.90 -4.26 31.80
N ALA A 117 -7.23 -5.55 31.66
CA ALA A 117 -8.34 -6.19 32.36
C ALA A 117 -8.16 -6.08 33.89
N THR A 118 -8.93 -5.16 34.47
CA THR A 118 -9.19 -5.08 35.90
C THR A 118 -10.16 -6.21 36.27
N PRO A 119 -9.89 -7.00 37.32
CA PRO A 119 -10.76 -8.10 37.69
C PRO A 119 -12.05 -7.55 38.30
N ARG A 120 -13.11 -7.42 37.50
CA ARG A 120 -14.52 -7.34 37.94
C ARG A 120 -15.43 -7.25 36.72
N TRP A 121 -16.10 -8.35 36.37
CA TRP A 121 -17.47 -8.47 35.85
C TRP A 121 -18.01 -7.46 34.80
N SER A 122 -17.16 -6.65 34.17
CA SER A 122 -17.44 -5.81 33.01
C SER A 122 -16.72 -6.44 31.83
N PHE A 123 -17.17 -7.63 31.43
CA PHE A 123 -16.73 -8.19 30.16
C PHE A 123 -17.10 -7.20 29.05
N MET A 124 -16.09 -6.49 28.54
CA MET A 124 -16.03 -6.08 27.14
C MET A 124 -17.12 -5.11 26.65
N VAL A 125 -17.84 -4.38 27.53
CA VAL A 125 -18.87 -3.42 27.07
C VAL A 125 -18.28 -2.44 26.06
N TRP A 126 -17.06 -1.96 26.32
CA TRP A 126 -16.40 -1.04 25.42
C TRP A 126 -15.92 -1.67 24.10
N PHE A 127 -15.57 -2.96 24.07
CA PHE A 127 -15.18 -3.69 22.85
C PHE A 127 -16.35 -3.85 21.87
N TRP A 128 -17.57 -4.04 22.39
CA TRP A 128 -18.75 -4.25 21.54
C TRP A 128 -19.13 -3.03 20.71
N TYR A 129 -18.82 -1.81 21.15
CA TYR A 129 -19.09 -0.60 20.37
C TYR A 129 -18.28 -0.51 19.06
N PRO A 130 -16.93 -0.55 19.08
CA PRO A 130 -16.15 -0.60 17.85
C PRO A 130 -16.43 -1.90 17.08
N PHE A 131 -16.52 -3.05 17.75
CA PHE A 131 -16.83 -4.31 17.06
C PHE A 131 -18.14 -4.20 16.27
N GLY A 132 -19.23 -3.75 16.91
CA GLY A 132 -20.54 -3.62 16.28
C GLY A 132 -20.58 -2.57 15.17
N ALA A 133 -20.03 -1.38 15.42
CA ALA A 133 -20.00 -0.30 14.43
C ALA A 133 -19.20 -0.69 13.17
N TRP A 134 -18.01 -1.28 13.35
CA TRP A 134 -17.17 -1.71 12.24
C TRP A 134 -17.73 -2.94 11.53
N SER A 135 -18.43 -3.84 12.24
CA SER A 135 -19.13 -4.96 11.60
C SER A 135 -20.24 -4.47 10.67
N GLY A 136 -20.99 -3.43 11.07
CA GLY A 136 -21.99 -2.79 10.22
C GLY A 136 -21.38 -2.20 8.95
N ILE A 137 -20.27 -1.47 9.06
CA ILE A 137 -19.55 -0.90 7.90
C ILE A 137 -19.07 -2.01 6.96
N LEU A 138 -18.55 -3.12 7.50
CA LEU A 138 -18.07 -4.25 6.72
C LEU A 138 -19.21 -4.97 5.99
N ILE A 139 -20.37 -5.14 6.66
CA ILE A 139 -21.58 -5.67 6.04
C ILE A 139 -22.07 -4.75 4.91
N ILE A 140 -22.09 -3.44 5.11
CA ILE A 140 -22.47 -2.47 4.07
C ILE A 140 -21.52 -2.58 2.87
N HIS A 141 -20.21 -2.64 3.09
CA HIS A 141 -19.23 -2.82 2.01
C HIS A 141 -19.39 -4.15 1.29
N MET A 142 -19.74 -5.22 2.01
CA MET A 142 -20.02 -6.54 1.43
C MET A 142 -21.30 -6.50 0.59
N ILE A 143 -22.36 -5.87 1.08
CA ILE A 143 -23.63 -5.68 0.34
C ILE A 143 -23.38 -4.84 -0.91
N MET A 144 -22.66 -3.71 -0.81
CA MET A 144 -22.25 -2.92 -1.98
C MET A 144 -21.41 -3.74 -2.95
N TYR A 145 -20.46 -4.54 -2.47
CA TYR A 145 -19.69 -5.43 -3.33
C TYR A 145 -20.58 -6.39 -4.12
N PHE A 146 -21.60 -6.98 -3.50
CA PHE A 146 -22.51 -7.92 -4.17
C PHE A 146 -23.63 -7.27 -5.00
N TYR A 147 -24.12 -6.09 -4.61
CA TYR A 147 -25.23 -5.40 -5.29
C TYR A 147 -24.76 -4.40 -6.36
N THR A 148 -23.62 -3.75 -6.16
CA THR A 148 -23.11 -2.69 -7.04
C THR A 148 -22.19 -3.23 -8.14
N ILE A 149 -21.88 -4.54 -8.17
CA ILE A 149 -21.17 -5.17 -9.30
C ILE A 149 -22.18 -5.85 -10.25
N PRO A 150 -22.72 -5.14 -11.25
CA PRO A 150 -23.09 -5.72 -12.52
C PRO A 150 -22.05 -5.32 -13.58
N SER A 151 -20.78 -5.71 -13.46
CA SER A 151 -19.73 -5.65 -14.51
C SER A 151 -19.40 -4.29 -15.20
N GLN A 152 -20.22 -3.23 -15.11
CA GLN A 152 -20.09 -1.99 -15.89
C GLN A 152 -19.16 -0.96 -15.26
N GLU A 153 -19.20 -0.76 -13.94
CA GLU A 153 -18.31 0.18 -13.25
C GLU A 153 -16.84 -0.24 -13.41
N THR A 154 -16.58 -1.54 -13.51
CA THR A 154 -15.25 -2.10 -13.74
C THR A 154 -14.73 -1.78 -15.13
N SER A 155 -15.57 -1.85 -16.17
CA SER A 155 -15.19 -1.42 -17.52
C SER A 155 -15.00 0.08 -17.63
N ASP A 156 -15.81 0.88 -16.91
CA ASP A 156 -15.72 2.34 -16.94
C ASP A 156 -14.53 2.87 -16.13
N GLU A 157 -14.19 2.23 -15.02
CA GLU A 157 -13.05 2.57 -14.17
C GLU A 157 -11.73 2.12 -14.81
N LEU A 158 -11.64 0.89 -15.35
CA LEU A 158 -10.49 0.50 -16.18
C LEU A 158 -10.34 1.43 -17.38
N ASN A 159 -11.43 1.76 -18.09
CA ASN A 159 -11.40 2.76 -19.16
C ASN A 159 -10.91 4.12 -18.65
N TRP A 160 -11.31 4.56 -17.47
CA TRP A 160 -10.84 5.83 -16.90
C TRP A 160 -9.35 5.80 -16.57
N ILE A 161 -8.86 4.71 -15.96
CA ILE A 161 -7.44 4.52 -15.67
C ILE A 161 -6.66 4.48 -16.98
N GLU A 162 -7.07 3.68 -17.96
CA GLU A 162 -6.44 3.59 -19.27
C GLU A 162 -6.41 4.94 -19.97
N ARG A 163 -7.52 5.69 -19.98
CA ARG A 163 -7.55 7.06 -20.51
C ARG A 163 -6.55 7.98 -19.81
N LYS A 164 -6.38 7.85 -18.50
CA LYS A 164 -5.45 8.68 -17.72
C LYS A 164 -4.00 8.28 -17.97
N VAL A 165 -3.71 6.98 -18.02
CA VAL A 165 -2.42 6.41 -18.40
C VAL A 165 -2.05 6.86 -19.81
N GLU A 166 -2.97 6.74 -20.77
CA GLU A 166 -2.74 7.16 -22.15
C GLU A 166 -2.56 8.67 -22.27
N LYS A 167 -3.28 9.48 -21.47
CA LYS A 167 -3.08 10.93 -21.41
C LYS A 167 -1.70 11.30 -20.88
N GLU A 168 -1.22 10.62 -19.84
CA GLU A 168 0.15 10.83 -19.33
C GLU A 168 1.19 10.34 -20.34
N LEU A 169 0.95 9.20 -21.00
CA LEU A 169 1.82 8.68 -22.05
C LEU A 169 1.91 9.66 -23.23
N LYS A 170 0.78 10.24 -23.66
CA LYS A 170 0.74 11.29 -24.70
C LYS A 170 1.45 12.56 -24.28
N LYS A 171 1.39 12.96 -23.00
CA LYS A 171 2.18 14.09 -22.49
C LYS A 171 3.68 13.79 -22.56
N LEU A 172 4.10 12.60 -22.15
CA LEU A 172 5.50 12.18 -22.22
C LEU A 172 5.99 12.12 -23.68
N GLN A 173 5.18 11.57 -24.59
CA GLN A 173 5.45 11.58 -26.04
C GLN A 173 5.51 13.01 -26.62
N LYS A 174 4.63 13.91 -26.15
CA LYS A 174 4.67 15.32 -26.55
C LYS A 174 5.95 15.99 -26.05
N VAL A 175 6.34 15.78 -24.79
CA VAL A 175 7.61 16.30 -24.24
C VAL A 175 8.80 15.73 -25.02
N GLN A 176 8.78 14.45 -25.38
CA GLN A 176 9.77 13.80 -26.26
C GLN A 176 9.86 14.49 -27.62
N ARG A 177 8.72 14.78 -28.26
CA ARG A 177 8.62 15.47 -29.56
C ARG A 177 9.01 16.96 -29.46
N ASP A 178 8.67 17.64 -28.38
CA ASP A 178 8.96 19.07 -28.24
C ASP A 178 10.45 19.29 -27.84
N HIS A 179 11.10 18.31 -27.19
CA HIS A 179 12.57 18.26 -27.00
C HIS A 179 13.33 17.79 -28.26
N HIS A 180 12.63 17.31 -29.28
CA HIS A 180 13.20 17.00 -30.60
C HIS A 180 12.22 17.33 -31.74
N PRO A 181 12.23 18.58 -32.24
CA PRO A 181 11.36 18.96 -33.33
C PRO A 181 11.61 18.06 -34.54
N PRO A 182 10.58 17.73 -35.35
CA PRO A 182 10.77 16.93 -36.55
C PRO A 182 11.78 17.64 -37.46
N GLU A 183 12.97 17.03 -37.63
CA GLU A 183 13.86 17.35 -38.74
C GLU A 183 13.16 16.88 -40.02
N ASP A 184 12.95 17.82 -40.92
CA ASP A 184 12.26 17.74 -42.20
C ASP A 184 10.71 17.83 -42.20
N ARG A 185 10.26 19.05 -42.50
CA ARG A 185 9.21 19.23 -43.51
C ARG A 185 9.86 20.00 -44.66
N GLN A 186 10.81 19.34 -45.33
CA GLN A 186 11.43 19.82 -46.57
C GLN A 186 11.28 18.73 -47.63
N ILE A 187 10.06 18.62 -48.17
CA ILE A 187 9.82 18.41 -49.60
C ILE A 187 8.57 19.22 -49.95
#